data_AF-A0A833UIL2-F1
#
_entry.id   AF-A0A833UIL2-F1
#
_cell.length_a   1.000
_cell.length_b   1.000
_cell.length_c   1.000
_cell.angle_alpha   90.00
_cell.angle_beta   90.00
_cell.angle_gamma   90.00
#
_symmetry.space_group_name_H-M   'P 1'
#
loop_
_entity.id
_entity.type
_entity.pdbx_description
1 polymer ?
#
loop_
_entity_poly.entity_id
_entity_poly.type
_entity_poly.pdbx_seq_one_letter_code
_entity_poly.pdbx_strand_id
1 'polypeptide(L)'
;MILLQCASVYLTRPKFSIESRKLPDFFLSPNSFLRSSIFKSKPSSKASFKRSCTQNEDAHEASIQGFSVLAGDIPWDRGSIWSTMAFYMFCLHIPLSFGGLSVVAAILHEPLLDPQTEAISLLIAQILELIATLLLLQWTAKPRYKFLNLFRANKLSRERNWLLASVLGFGFLFLLVFLTSILADRLIGPKAVNNPIVKEILLSSDISKAACVAVYCIVTPLLEETVYRGFLLTSISSTMKWQKAVFVSSVIFSAAHFSGENFLQLSIIGCVLGCSYCWTGNLSSSIVIHSLYNALTLMLTLLS
;
A
#
# COMPACT_ATOMS: atom_id res chain seq x y z
N MET A 1 0.95 -9.77 -5.91
CA MET A 1 1.52 -9.26 -7.18
C MET A 1 3.04 -9.08 -7.09
N ILE A 2 3.57 -8.54 -5.99
CA ILE A 2 5.00 -8.36 -5.71
C ILE A 2 5.71 -9.70 -5.49
N LEU A 3 5.14 -10.56 -4.64
CA LEU A 3 5.66 -11.90 -4.33
C LEU A 3 5.88 -12.77 -5.59
N LEU A 4 5.07 -12.59 -6.64
CA LEU A 4 5.19 -13.34 -7.90
C LEU A 4 5.88 -12.60 -9.04
N GLN A 5 6.17 -11.30 -8.86
CA GLN A 5 7.20 -10.63 -9.67
C GLN A 5 8.60 -11.11 -9.25
N CYS A 6 8.79 -11.48 -7.98
CA CYS A 6 10.05 -12.00 -7.45
C CYS A 6 10.39 -13.42 -7.91
N ALA A 7 9.39 -14.30 -8.01
CA ALA A 7 9.64 -15.65 -8.52
C ALA A 7 10.19 -15.63 -9.96
N SER A 8 9.86 -14.58 -10.75
CA SER A 8 10.47 -14.32 -12.06
C SER A 8 11.93 -13.81 -11.98
N VAL A 9 12.29 -13.05 -10.92
CA VAL A 9 13.66 -12.54 -10.68
C VAL A 9 14.61 -13.66 -10.21
N TYR A 10 14.13 -14.68 -9.51
CA TYR A 10 14.95 -15.82 -9.13
C TYR A 10 15.22 -16.82 -10.28
N LEU A 11 14.46 -16.74 -11.37
CA LEU A 11 14.64 -17.58 -12.57
C LEU A 11 15.49 -16.93 -13.67
N THR A 12 15.93 -15.67 -13.51
CA THR A 12 16.98 -15.12 -14.38
C THR A 12 18.31 -15.81 -14.09
N ARG A 13 18.58 -16.91 -14.81
CA ARG A 13 19.88 -17.60 -14.84
C ARG A 13 21.01 -16.59 -15.06
N PRO A 14 21.90 -16.33 -14.09
CA PRO A 14 23.06 -15.54 -14.38
C PRO A 14 24.09 -16.41 -15.10
N LYS A 15 24.33 -16.15 -16.40
CA LYS A 15 25.60 -16.51 -17.03
C LYS A 15 26.67 -15.59 -16.44
N PHE A 16 27.27 -15.98 -15.32
CA PHE A 16 28.43 -15.27 -14.79
C PHE A 16 29.67 -15.60 -15.63
N SER A 17 30.05 -14.67 -16.51
CA SER A 17 31.45 -14.51 -16.93
C SER A 17 32.11 -13.53 -15.99
N ILE A 18 33.09 -14.00 -15.23
CA ILE A 18 33.85 -13.22 -14.25
C ILE A 18 34.89 -12.40 -15.03
N GLU A 19 34.70 -11.08 -15.12
CA GLU A 19 35.80 -10.17 -15.44
C GLU A 19 35.96 -9.19 -14.28
N SER A 20 37.10 -9.30 -13.59
CA SER A 20 37.42 -8.58 -12.38
C SER A 20 38.02 -7.20 -12.72
N ARG A 21 37.41 -6.12 -12.21
CA ARG A 21 38.10 -4.82 -12.10
C ARG A 21 37.93 -4.24 -10.72
N LYS A 22 39.07 -3.94 -10.11
CA LYS A 22 39.29 -3.37 -8.78
C LYS A 22 38.84 -1.90 -8.74
N LEU A 23 38.25 -1.48 -7.61
CA LEU A 23 38.17 -0.08 -7.18
C LEU A 23 39.27 0.20 -6.12
N PRO A 24 39.87 1.40 -6.08
CA PRO A 24 40.82 1.77 -5.04
C PRO A 24 40.17 2.47 -3.84
N ASP A 25 40.73 2.18 -2.67
CA ASP A 25 40.49 2.77 -1.36
C ASP A 25 40.95 4.23 -1.26
N PHE A 26 40.30 5.04 -0.41
CA PHE A 26 40.98 6.15 0.27
C PHE A 26 40.44 6.39 1.70
N PHE A 27 41.41 6.58 2.60
CA PHE A 27 41.35 6.57 4.07
C PHE A 27 41.02 7.95 4.71
N LEU A 28 40.50 7.88 5.94
CA LEU A 28 40.73 8.71 7.17
C LEU A 28 40.40 10.22 7.26
N SER A 29 39.39 10.55 8.09
CA SER A 29 39.42 11.11 9.48
C SER A 29 40.26 12.39 9.83
N PRO A 30 40.16 12.99 11.05
CA PRO A 30 39.15 13.95 11.54
C PRO A 30 39.79 15.25 12.15
N ASN A 31 38.99 16.26 12.55
CA ASN A 31 39.03 16.96 13.86
C ASN A 31 38.53 18.44 13.89
N SER A 32 37.82 18.72 14.99
CA SER A 32 37.87 19.91 15.87
C SER A 32 37.43 21.30 15.36
N PHE A 33 36.48 21.95 16.06
CA PHE A 33 36.81 22.90 17.14
C PHE A 33 35.55 23.45 17.86
N LEU A 34 35.72 23.68 19.17
CA LEU A 34 34.81 24.31 20.14
C LEU A 34 34.60 25.81 19.86
N ARG A 35 33.46 26.40 20.29
CA ARG A 35 33.41 27.41 21.40
C ARG A 35 31.98 27.98 21.65
N SER A 36 31.76 28.27 22.93
CA SER A 36 30.61 28.79 23.68
C SER A 36 30.34 30.31 23.59
N SER A 37 29.10 30.74 23.86
CA SER A 37 28.68 31.68 24.95
C SER A 37 27.25 32.21 24.71
N ILE A 38 26.25 31.82 25.50
CA ILE A 38 25.65 32.57 26.63
C ILE A 38 25.36 34.05 26.34
N PHE A 39 24.06 34.41 26.22
CA PHE A 39 23.49 35.63 26.80
C PHE A 39 22.01 35.37 27.19
N LYS A 40 21.67 35.65 28.45
CA LYS A 40 20.32 35.65 29.01
C LYS A 40 19.78 37.08 28.98
N SER A 41 18.48 37.23 28.66
CA SER A 41 17.59 38.16 29.38
C SER A 41 16.11 37.94 28.99
N LYS A 42 15.28 37.75 30.02
CA LYS A 42 13.79 37.91 30.10
C LYS A 42 13.56 38.95 31.23
N PRO A 43 12.35 39.49 31.53
CA PRO A 43 11.00 39.14 31.04
C PRO A 43 10.01 40.32 30.81
N SER A 44 8.76 39.96 30.45
CA SER A 44 7.47 40.58 30.85
C SER A 44 6.85 41.71 29.99
N SER A 45 5.66 41.45 29.43
CA SER A 45 4.38 41.98 29.97
C SER A 45 3.16 41.42 29.21
N LYS A 46 2.01 41.41 29.91
CA LYS A 46 0.71 40.87 29.49
C LYS A 46 -0.03 41.84 28.55
N ALA A 47 -0.77 41.31 27.58
CA ALA A 47 -2.02 41.94 27.13
C ALA A 47 -2.97 40.90 26.51
N SER A 48 -4.15 40.82 27.10
CA SER A 48 -5.33 40.13 26.59
C SER A 48 -5.95 40.97 25.48
N PHE A 49 -6.27 40.38 24.33
CA PHE A 49 -7.20 40.99 23.37
C PHE A 49 -8.14 39.92 22.80
N LYS A 50 -9.33 39.84 23.40
CA LYS A 50 -10.53 39.32 22.74
C LYS A 50 -11.01 40.39 21.76
N ARG A 51 -11.11 40.09 20.46
CA ARG A 51 -12.15 40.69 19.63
C ARG A 51 -12.62 39.73 18.54
N SER A 52 -13.94 39.68 18.47
CA SER A 52 -14.82 38.81 17.71
C SER A 52 -14.91 39.23 16.24
N CYS A 53 -15.12 38.21 15.40
CA CYS A 53 -15.78 38.19 14.08
C CYS A 53 -15.26 39.11 12.97
N THR A 54 -14.64 38.48 11.97
CA THR A 54 -15.02 38.72 10.56
C THR A 54 -15.36 37.36 9.95
N GLN A 55 -16.65 37.02 10.00
CA GLN A 55 -17.24 36.07 9.05
C GLN A 55 -17.18 36.76 7.68
N ASN A 56 -16.40 36.23 6.74
CA ASN A 56 -16.57 36.49 5.30
C ASN A 56 -15.69 35.60 4.38
N GLU A 57 -14.89 34.67 4.91
CA GLU A 57 -14.24 33.63 4.08
C GLU A 57 -15.07 32.32 3.99
N ASP A 58 -16.08 32.15 4.85
CA ASP A 58 -16.87 30.92 4.97
C ASP A 58 -17.91 30.71 3.83
N ALA A 59 -18.10 31.69 2.95
CA ALA A 59 -19.13 31.61 1.89
C ALA A 59 -18.70 30.76 0.69
N HIS A 60 -17.40 30.53 0.49
CA HIS A 60 -16.89 29.66 -0.58
C HIS A 60 -16.57 28.22 -0.11
N GLU A 61 -16.57 28.00 1.20
CA GLU A 61 -16.32 26.70 1.85
C GLU A 61 -17.62 25.94 2.17
N ALA A 62 -18.76 26.63 2.15
CA ALA A 62 -20.07 26.09 2.51
C ALA A 62 -20.80 25.30 1.39
N SER A 63 -20.26 25.21 0.16
CA SER A 63 -20.94 24.57 -0.98
C SER A 63 -20.47 23.15 -1.30
N ILE A 64 -19.55 22.57 -0.52
CA ILE A 64 -19.18 21.16 -0.66
C ILE A 64 -19.42 20.48 0.68
N GLN A 65 -20.62 19.93 0.86
CA GLN A 65 -20.75 18.67 1.61
C GLN A 65 -19.79 17.67 0.95
N GLY A 66 -18.57 17.59 1.50
CA GLY A 66 -17.35 17.03 0.89
C GLY A 66 -17.53 15.72 0.14
N PHE A 67 -16.91 15.58 -1.03
CA PHE A 67 -16.72 14.27 -1.67
C PHE A 67 -16.10 13.28 -0.65
N SER A 68 -15.10 13.73 0.10
CA SER A 68 -14.46 12.93 1.15
C SER A 68 -15.23 13.01 2.47
N VAL A 69 -15.50 11.85 3.09
CA VAL A 69 -16.08 11.72 4.44
C VAL A 69 -15.04 11.40 5.52
N LEU A 70 -13.75 11.32 5.15
CA LEU A 70 -12.67 11.06 6.10
C LEU A 70 -12.58 12.20 7.12
N ALA A 71 -12.58 11.84 8.40
CA ALA A 71 -12.53 12.81 9.49
C ALA A 71 -11.12 13.39 9.66
N GLY A 72 -11.04 14.63 10.16
CA GLY A 72 -9.76 15.26 10.49
C GLY A 72 -9.07 14.68 11.74
N ASP A 73 -9.82 14.01 12.63
CA ASP A 73 -9.27 13.35 13.81
C ASP A 73 -8.81 11.93 13.46
N ILE A 74 -7.50 11.70 13.56
CA ILE A 74 -6.85 10.46 13.15
C ILE A 74 -6.30 9.67 14.35
N PRO A 75 -6.34 8.32 14.28
CA PRO A 75 -5.86 7.46 15.36
C PRO A 75 -4.36 7.59 15.65
N TRP A 76 -3.56 8.01 14.67
CA TRP A 76 -2.10 8.04 14.73
C TRP A 76 -1.54 9.46 14.93
N ASP A 77 -0.39 9.55 15.57
CA ASP A 77 0.33 10.80 15.75
C ASP A 77 1.04 11.21 14.46
N ARG A 78 0.94 12.49 14.10
CA ARG A 78 1.49 13.00 12.82
C ARG A 78 3.00 12.78 12.69
N GLY A 79 3.72 12.82 13.81
CA GLY A 79 5.17 12.61 13.85
C GLY A 79 5.60 11.16 13.60
N SER A 80 4.73 10.17 13.81
CA SER A 80 5.07 8.75 13.69
C SER A 80 4.61 8.11 12.38
N ILE A 81 3.82 8.79 11.55
CA ILE A 81 3.26 8.22 10.30
C ILE A 81 4.36 7.64 9.40
N TRP A 82 5.38 8.45 9.10
CA TRP A 82 6.45 8.06 8.18
C TRP A 82 7.40 7.04 8.79
N SER A 83 7.67 7.10 10.09
CA SER A 83 8.48 6.08 10.77
C SER A 83 7.77 4.73 10.83
N THR A 84 6.46 4.72 11.08
CA THR A 84 5.64 3.50 11.05
C THR A 84 5.56 2.92 9.64
N MET A 85 5.38 3.78 8.62
CA MET A 85 5.41 3.35 7.23
C MET A 85 6.78 2.78 6.83
N ALA A 86 7.87 3.42 7.26
CA ALA A 86 9.22 2.93 7.01
C ALA A 86 9.46 1.57 7.70
N PHE A 87 9.04 1.42 8.96
CA PHE A 87 9.14 0.14 9.67
C PHE A 87 8.33 -0.95 8.96
N TYR A 88 7.08 -0.67 8.57
CA TYR A 88 6.28 -1.59 7.76
C TYR A 88 7.02 -2.00 6.50
N MET A 89 7.51 -1.04 5.71
CA MET A 89 8.17 -1.32 4.44
C MET A 89 9.46 -2.14 4.59
N PHE A 90 10.36 -1.71 5.48
CA PHE A 90 11.71 -2.29 5.55
C PHE A 90 11.81 -3.48 6.49
N CYS A 91 10.96 -3.58 7.52
CA CYS A 91 11.02 -4.67 8.50
C CYS A 91 9.96 -5.74 8.27
N LEU A 92 8.85 -5.44 7.58
CA LEU A 92 7.77 -6.41 7.33
C LEU A 92 7.62 -6.72 5.85
N HIS A 93 7.25 -5.72 5.04
CA HIS A 93 6.84 -5.91 3.66
C HIS A 93 7.96 -6.45 2.78
N ILE A 94 9.10 -5.75 2.70
CA ILE A 94 10.23 -6.18 1.86
C ILE A 94 10.79 -7.54 2.31
N PRO A 95 11.10 -7.78 3.61
CA PRO A 95 11.64 -9.06 4.04
C PRO A 95 10.69 -10.23 3.79
N LEU A 96 9.39 -10.09 4.06
CA LEU A 96 8.43 -11.18 3.83
C LEU A 96 8.12 -11.36 2.34
N SER A 97 8.04 -10.27 1.57
CA SER A 97 7.74 -10.30 0.13
C SER A 97 8.87 -10.87 -0.73
N PHE A 98 10.13 -10.57 -0.38
CA PHE A 98 11.29 -10.99 -1.18
C PHE A 98 12.09 -12.12 -0.52
N GLY A 99 12.15 -12.14 0.80
CA GLY A 99 12.92 -13.11 1.58
C GLY A 99 12.13 -14.33 2.02
N GLY A 100 10.79 -14.25 2.12
CA GLY A 100 9.95 -15.31 2.70
C GLY A 100 10.15 -16.68 2.03
N LEU A 101 10.01 -16.75 0.70
CA LEU A 101 10.23 -17.99 -0.05
C LEU A 101 11.69 -18.47 0.01
N SER A 102 12.65 -17.54 0.00
CA SER A 102 14.08 -17.88 0.10
C SER A 102 14.42 -18.55 1.44
N VAL A 103 13.82 -18.09 2.53
CA VAL A 103 13.97 -18.72 3.85
C VAL A 103 13.37 -20.12 3.87
N VAL A 104 12.19 -20.29 3.28
CA VAL A 104 11.55 -21.62 3.19
C VAL A 104 12.40 -22.60 2.37
N ALA A 105 12.89 -22.17 1.21
CA ALA A 105 13.80 -22.95 0.38
C ALA A 105 15.07 -23.38 1.14
N ALA A 106 15.66 -22.45 1.92
CA ALA A 106 16.82 -22.75 2.74
C ALA A 106 16.53 -23.75 3.87
N ILE A 107 15.36 -23.66 4.52
CA ILE A 107 14.93 -24.58 5.59
C ILE A 107 14.66 -25.99 5.03
N LEU A 108 14.04 -26.07 3.85
CA LEU A 108 13.70 -27.34 3.21
C LEU A 108 14.88 -27.97 2.46
N HIS A 109 16.01 -27.27 2.36
CA HIS A 109 17.17 -27.66 1.56
C HIS A 109 16.85 -27.90 0.06
N GLU A 110 15.77 -27.29 -0.43
CA GLU A 110 15.31 -27.41 -1.80
C GLU A 110 15.42 -26.05 -2.50
N PRO A 111 16.24 -25.92 -3.56
CA PRO A 111 16.42 -24.65 -4.26
C PRO A 111 15.20 -24.25 -5.09
N LEU A 112 14.34 -25.21 -5.43
CA LEU A 112 13.13 -25.05 -6.22
C LEU A 112 11.97 -25.68 -5.44
N LEU A 113 11.10 -24.83 -4.91
CA LEU A 113 9.90 -25.29 -4.23
C LEU A 113 8.90 -25.80 -5.25
N ASP A 114 8.20 -26.88 -4.93
CA ASP A 114 7.06 -27.30 -5.75
C ASP A 114 5.92 -26.25 -5.64
N PRO A 115 5.04 -26.14 -6.66
CA PRO A 115 4.03 -25.09 -6.69
C PRO A 115 3.05 -25.11 -5.50
N GLN A 116 2.81 -26.26 -4.88
CA GLN A 116 1.95 -26.35 -3.71
C GLN A 116 2.66 -25.80 -2.47
N THR A 117 3.92 -26.19 -2.25
CA THR A 117 4.73 -25.63 -1.18
C THR A 117 4.92 -24.12 -1.35
N GLU A 118 5.16 -23.63 -2.59
CA GLU A 118 5.23 -22.21 -2.88
C GLU A 118 3.92 -21.49 -2.50
N ALA A 119 2.77 -21.98 -2.97
CA ALA A 119 1.47 -21.36 -2.69
C ALA A 119 1.14 -21.31 -1.19
N ILE A 120 1.41 -22.39 -0.46
CA ILE A 120 1.18 -22.45 0.99
C ILE A 120 2.15 -21.51 1.72
N SER A 121 3.42 -21.47 1.32
CA SER A 121 4.42 -20.58 1.91
C SER A 121 4.06 -19.11 1.70
N LEU A 122 3.61 -18.75 0.49
CA LEU A 122 3.10 -17.42 0.18
C LEU A 122 1.91 -17.04 1.06
N LEU A 123 0.95 -17.96 1.23
CA LEU A 123 -0.21 -17.73 2.08
C LEU A 123 0.19 -17.50 3.55
N ILE A 124 1.09 -18.34 4.08
CA ILE A 124 1.60 -18.21 5.45
C ILE A 124 2.34 -16.89 5.62
N ALA A 125 3.26 -16.55 4.72
CA ALA A 125 4.01 -15.31 4.77
C ALA A 125 3.08 -14.08 4.75
N GLN A 126 2.04 -14.09 3.91
CA GLN A 126 1.09 -12.98 3.82
C GLN A 126 0.21 -12.86 5.07
N ILE A 127 -0.20 -13.98 5.68
CA ILE A 127 -0.95 -13.98 6.94
C ILE A 127 -0.06 -13.44 8.07
N LEU A 128 1.21 -13.84 8.13
CA LEU A 128 2.17 -13.34 9.10
C LEU A 128 2.40 -11.84 8.93
N GLU A 129 2.57 -11.37 7.69
CA GLU A 129 2.70 -9.94 7.38
C GLU A 129 1.46 -9.17 7.82
N LEU A 130 0.26 -9.71 7.55
CA LEU A 130 -0.99 -9.11 7.99
C LEU A 130 -1.05 -9.00 9.51
N ILE A 131 -0.82 -10.09 10.24
CA ILE A 131 -0.85 -10.09 11.71
C ILE A 131 0.17 -9.10 12.28
N ALA A 132 1.42 -9.13 11.80
CA ALA A 132 2.47 -8.23 12.26
C ALA A 132 2.13 -6.76 11.98
N THR A 133 1.54 -6.47 10.83
CA THR A 133 1.10 -5.12 10.46
C THR A 133 -0.06 -4.65 11.34
N LEU A 134 -1.03 -5.51 11.63
CA LEU A 134 -2.12 -5.20 12.55
C LEU A 134 -1.60 -4.85 13.94
N LEU A 135 -0.64 -5.63 14.45
CA LEU A 135 0.01 -5.38 15.73
C LEU A 135 0.79 -4.05 15.73
N LEU A 136 1.56 -3.78 14.66
CA LEU A 136 2.29 -2.53 14.48
C LEU A 136 1.35 -1.31 14.49
N LEU A 137 0.26 -1.38 13.71
CA LEU A 137 -0.71 -0.30 13.61
C LEU A 137 -1.46 -0.09 14.92
N GLN A 138 -1.77 -1.17 15.65
CA GLN A 138 -2.40 -1.08 16.97
C GLN A 138 -1.44 -0.49 18.02
N TRP A 139 -0.17 -0.87 18.00
CA TRP A 139 0.84 -0.37 18.94
C TRP A 139 1.14 1.12 18.73
N THR A 140 1.08 1.59 17.48
CA THR A 140 1.32 3.00 17.12
C THR A 140 0.07 3.88 17.20
N ALA A 141 -1.12 3.29 17.34
CA ALA A 141 -2.36 4.03 17.49
C ALA A 141 -2.54 4.54 18.92
N LYS A 142 -3.22 5.68 19.08
CA LYS A 142 -3.59 6.22 20.39
C LYS A 142 -4.46 5.20 21.16
N PRO A 143 -4.26 5.02 22.48
CA PRO A 143 -4.94 3.98 23.29
C PRO A 143 -6.48 4.02 23.24
N ARG A 144 -7.06 5.18 22.90
CA ARG A 144 -8.51 5.39 22.81
C ARG A 144 -9.14 4.80 21.54
N TYR A 145 -8.34 4.48 20.52
CA TYR A 145 -8.83 3.94 19.25
C TYR A 145 -8.71 2.43 19.21
N LYS A 146 -9.85 1.75 19.04
CA LYS A 146 -9.87 0.32 18.74
C LYS A 146 -9.69 0.14 17.23
N PHE A 147 -8.80 -0.76 16.82
CA PHE A 147 -8.52 -1.05 15.42
C PHE A 147 -9.78 -1.46 14.62
N LEU A 148 -10.73 -2.17 15.26
CA LEU A 148 -12.02 -2.52 14.64
C LEU A 148 -12.85 -1.31 14.17
N ASN A 149 -12.58 -0.11 14.68
CA ASN A 149 -13.23 1.10 14.21
C ASN A 149 -12.76 1.53 12.80
N LEU A 150 -11.61 1.04 12.32
CA LEU A 150 -11.14 1.30 10.95
C LEU A 150 -12.06 0.66 9.89
N PHE A 151 -12.66 -0.48 10.24
CA PHE A 151 -13.67 -1.18 9.45
C PHE A 151 -15.09 -0.67 9.72
N ARG A 152 -15.28 0.18 10.74
CA ARG A 152 -16.57 0.69 11.13
C ARG A 152 -16.87 2.01 10.41
N ALA A 153 -17.86 1.94 9.55
CA ALA A 153 -18.45 3.07 8.85
C ALA A 153 -18.90 4.18 9.83
N ASN A 154 -18.40 5.42 9.65
CA ASN A 154 -18.88 6.63 10.36
C ASN A 154 -20.37 6.90 10.10
N LYS A 155 -21.05 7.68 10.95
CA LYS A 155 -22.49 7.99 10.80
C LYS A 155 -22.85 8.51 9.38
N LEU A 156 -22.00 9.34 8.78
CA LEU A 156 -22.16 9.87 7.42
C LEU A 156 -21.94 8.80 6.32
N SER A 157 -21.05 7.84 6.55
CA SER A 157 -20.90 6.68 5.64
C SER A 157 -22.10 5.74 5.68
N ARG A 158 -22.91 5.79 6.74
CA ARG A 158 -24.10 4.94 6.87
C ARG A 158 -25.21 5.39 5.92
N GLU A 159 -25.18 6.64 5.47
CA GLU A 159 -26.09 7.18 4.45
C GLU A 159 -25.62 6.88 3.02
N ARG A 160 -24.31 6.70 2.82
CA ARG A 160 -23.73 6.35 1.51
C ARG A 160 -23.66 4.83 1.35
N ASN A 161 -24.34 4.28 0.36
CA ASN A 161 -24.31 2.83 0.12
C ASN A 161 -22.94 2.38 -0.40
N TRP A 162 -22.11 1.84 0.50
CA TRP A 162 -20.76 1.37 0.17
C TRP A 162 -20.76 0.22 -0.84
N LEU A 163 -21.81 -0.63 -0.90
CA LEU A 163 -21.92 -1.70 -1.88
C LEU A 163 -22.12 -1.13 -3.29
N LEU A 164 -23.01 -0.15 -3.44
CA LEU A 164 -23.22 0.52 -4.71
C LEU A 164 -21.95 1.24 -5.17
N ALA A 165 -21.25 1.91 -4.24
CA ALA A 165 -19.95 2.52 -4.52
C ALA A 165 -18.90 1.48 -4.95
N SER A 166 -18.89 0.27 -4.36
CA SER A 166 -18.02 -0.82 -4.80
C SER A 166 -18.33 -1.28 -6.22
N VAL A 167 -19.61 -1.45 -6.57
CA VAL A 167 -20.01 -1.86 -7.93
C VAL A 167 -19.62 -0.82 -8.97
N LEU A 168 -19.94 0.46 -8.70
CA LEU A 168 -19.58 1.57 -9.59
C LEU A 168 -18.06 1.75 -9.68
N GLY A 169 -17.35 1.66 -8.55
CA GLY A 169 -15.90 1.75 -8.47
C GLY A 169 -15.20 0.63 -9.23
N PHE A 170 -15.69 -0.61 -9.12
CA PHE A 170 -15.17 -1.74 -9.88
C PHE A 170 -15.43 -1.58 -11.38
N GLY A 171 -16.65 -1.19 -11.78
CA GLY A 171 -16.96 -0.93 -13.19
C GLY A 171 -16.10 0.18 -13.79
N PHE A 172 -15.89 1.27 -13.05
CA PHE A 172 -15.00 2.36 -13.44
C PHE A 172 -13.54 1.90 -13.53
N LEU A 173 -13.06 1.13 -12.55
CA LEU A 173 -11.70 0.58 -12.54
C LEU A 173 -11.47 -0.32 -13.76
N PHE A 174 -12.39 -1.23 -14.03
CA PHE A 174 -12.32 -2.15 -15.17
C PHE A 174 -12.25 -1.38 -16.50
N LEU A 175 -13.14 -0.41 -16.70
CA LEU A 175 -13.13 0.44 -17.89
C LEU A 175 -11.79 1.18 -18.04
N LEU A 176 -11.30 1.77 -16.95
CA LEU A 176 -10.06 2.55 -16.96
C LEU A 176 -8.86 1.66 -17.30
N VAL A 177 -8.74 0.50 -16.65
CA VAL A 177 -7.68 -0.47 -16.93
C VAL A 177 -7.76 -0.94 -18.37
N PHE A 178 -8.94 -1.32 -18.87
CA PHE A 178 -9.15 -1.74 -20.25
C PHE A 178 -8.69 -0.67 -21.26
N LEU A 179 -9.08 0.58 -21.06
CA LEU A 179 -8.65 1.71 -21.90
C LEU A 179 -7.13 1.91 -21.84
N THR A 180 -6.54 1.86 -20.64
CA THR A 180 -5.08 1.99 -20.50
C THR A 180 -4.32 0.84 -21.12
N SER A 181 -4.86 -0.38 -21.10
CA SER A 181 -4.26 -1.55 -21.76
C SER A 181 -4.28 -1.39 -23.28
N ILE A 182 -5.40 -0.94 -23.87
CA ILE A 182 -5.45 -0.63 -25.32
C ILE A 182 -4.41 0.44 -25.67
N LEU A 183 -4.30 1.48 -24.86
CA LEU A 183 -3.32 2.54 -25.10
C LEU A 183 -1.89 2.01 -24.99
N ALA A 184 -1.60 1.19 -23.99
CA ALA A 184 -0.30 0.56 -23.79
C ALA A 184 0.06 -0.35 -24.98
N ASP A 185 -0.87 -1.17 -25.46
CA ASP A 185 -0.67 -2.04 -26.63
C ASP A 185 -0.36 -1.24 -27.89
N ARG A 186 -0.93 -0.04 -28.03
CA ARG A 186 -0.68 0.85 -29.18
C ARG A 186 0.65 1.58 -29.10
N LEU A 187 1.11 1.94 -27.90
CA LEU A 187 2.32 2.74 -27.70
C LEU A 187 3.58 1.90 -27.51
N ILE A 188 3.46 0.80 -26.77
CA ILE A 188 4.58 -0.04 -26.32
C ILE A 188 4.58 -1.41 -27.03
N GLY A 189 3.41 -1.85 -27.50
CA GLY A 189 3.20 -3.16 -28.11
C GLY A 189 2.51 -4.14 -27.14
N PRO A 190 1.86 -5.18 -27.67
CA PRO A 190 1.10 -6.14 -26.87
C PRO A 190 2.04 -6.91 -25.95
N LYS A 191 1.76 -6.84 -24.64
CA LYS A 191 2.44 -7.64 -23.62
C LYS A 191 1.48 -8.69 -23.09
N ALA A 192 1.96 -9.92 -22.99
CA ALA A 192 1.17 -10.99 -22.41
C ALA A 192 0.95 -10.70 -20.91
N VAL A 193 -0.30 -10.78 -20.47
CA VAL A 193 -0.71 -10.61 -19.06
C VAL A 193 -0.43 -11.89 -18.25
N ASN A 194 0.44 -12.77 -18.75
CA ASN A 194 0.68 -14.07 -18.15
C ASN A 194 1.81 -13.99 -17.12
N ASN A 195 1.49 -14.31 -15.87
CA ASN A 195 2.53 -14.71 -14.92
C ASN A 195 2.61 -16.24 -14.95
N PRO A 196 3.64 -16.83 -15.58
CA PRO A 196 3.72 -18.28 -15.77
C PRO A 196 3.76 -19.03 -14.44
N ILE A 197 4.32 -18.42 -13.39
CA ILE A 197 4.46 -19.01 -12.05
C ILE A 197 3.09 -19.05 -11.35
N VAL A 198 2.32 -17.96 -11.45
CA VAL A 198 0.93 -17.96 -10.97
C VAL A 198 0.10 -19.02 -11.70
N LYS A 199 0.26 -19.10 -13.03
CA LYS A 199 -0.46 -20.09 -13.84
C LYS A 199 -0.10 -21.52 -13.46
N GLU A 200 1.17 -21.80 -13.21
CA GLU A 200 1.64 -23.10 -12.74
C GLU A 200 1.04 -23.47 -11.38
N ILE A 201 1.07 -22.55 -10.41
CA ILE A 201 0.44 -22.72 -9.09
C ILE A 201 -1.07 -22.99 -9.20
N LEU A 202 -1.78 -22.28 -10.07
CA LEU A 202 -3.22 -22.45 -10.27
C LEU A 202 -3.58 -23.81 -10.90
N LEU A 203 -2.67 -24.38 -11.70
CA LEU A 203 -2.89 -25.63 -12.42
C LEU A 203 -2.35 -26.87 -11.68
N SER A 204 -1.53 -26.71 -10.64
CA SER A 204 -0.85 -27.84 -9.99
C SER A 204 -1.74 -28.71 -9.10
N SER A 205 -2.51 -28.14 -8.18
CA SER A 205 -3.42 -28.89 -7.29
C SER A 205 -4.58 -28.02 -6.80
N ASP A 206 -5.64 -28.63 -6.27
CA ASP A 206 -6.76 -27.85 -5.71
C ASP A 206 -6.35 -27.10 -4.43
N ILE A 207 -5.39 -27.64 -3.68
CA ILE A 207 -4.83 -26.98 -2.49
C ILE A 207 -4.02 -25.75 -2.90
N SER A 208 -3.12 -25.86 -3.89
CA SER A 208 -2.32 -24.74 -4.36
C SER A 208 -3.19 -23.64 -4.96
N LYS A 209 -4.21 -24.02 -5.74
CA LYS A 209 -5.20 -23.12 -6.31
C LYS A 209 -5.99 -22.39 -5.23
N ALA A 210 -6.50 -23.11 -4.23
CA ALA A 210 -7.22 -22.51 -3.10
C ALA A 210 -6.32 -21.55 -2.30
N ALA A 211 -5.08 -21.93 -2.03
CA ALA A 211 -4.09 -21.09 -1.35
C ALA A 211 -3.77 -19.82 -2.17
N CYS A 212 -3.58 -19.97 -3.48
CA CYS A 212 -3.33 -18.86 -4.40
C CYS A 212 -4.52 -17.88 -4.44
N VAL A 213 -5.75 -18.39 -4.53
CA VAL A 213 -6.96 -17.55 -4.49
C VAL A 213 -7.08 -16.83 -3.15
N ALA A 214 -6.84 -17.53 -2.03
CA ALA A 214 -6.90 -16.94 -0.71
C ALA A 214 -5.89 -15.79 -0.55
N VAL A 215 -4.64 -16.00 -0.96
CA VAL A 215 -3.60 -14.96 -0.83
C VAL A 215 -3.88 -13.77 -1.74
N TYR A 216 -4.26 -13.98 -3.01
CA TYR A 216 -4.47 -12.90 -3.99
C TYR A 216 -5.77 -12.12 -3.79
N CYS A 217 -6.86 -12.82 -3.48
CA CYS A 217 -8.19 -12.21 -3.48
C CYS A 217 -8.65 -11.81 -2.08
N ILE A 218 -8.00 -12.29 -1.01
CA ILE A 218 -8.45 -12.05 0.37
C ILE A 218 -7.34 -11.44 1.21
N VAL A 219 -6.24 -12.15 1.44
CA VAL A 219 -5.23 -11.74 2.42
C VAL A 219 -4.46 -10.50 1.94
N THR A 220 -4.03 -10.48 0.67
CA THR A 220 -3.29 -9.34 0.11
C THR A 220 -4.14 -8.07 0.06
N PRO A 221 -5.38 -8.07 -0.50
CA PRO A 221 -6.23 -6.89 -0.47
C PRO A 221 -6.53 -6.42 0.96
N LEU A 222 -6.76 -7.33 1.90
CA LEU A 222 -7.01 -6.96 3.30
C LEU A 222 -5.80 -6.24 3.91
N LEU A 223 -4.60 -6.75 3.69
CA LEU A 223 -3.36 -6.11 4.15
C LEU A 223 -3.17 -4.75 3.48
N GLU A 224 -3.16 -4.71 2.15
CA GLU A 224 -2.81 -3.52 1.39
C GLU A 224 -3.82 -2.40 1.64
N GLU A 225 -5.12 -2.70 1.64
CA GLU A 225 -6.12 -1.67 1.97
C GLU A 225 -5.96 -1.17 3.41
N THR A 226 -5.65 -2.06 4.36
CA THR A 226 -5.41 -1.65 5.75
C THR A 226 -4.24 -0.67 5.85
N VAL A 227 -3.13 -0.92 5.16
CA VAL A 227 -1.94 -0.07 5.18
C VAL A 227 -2.14 1.22 4.39
N TYR A 228 -2.52 1.12 3.13
CA TYR A 228 -2.49 2.27 2.22
C TYR A 228 -3.73 3.15 2.36
N ARG A 229 -4.90 2.58 2.63
CA ARG A 229 -6.17 3.34 2.77
C ARG A 229 -6.45 3.60 4.24
N GLY A 230 -6.52 2.53 5.03
CA GLY A 230 -6.84 2.59 6.44
C GLY A 230 -5.85 3.43 7.24
N PHE A 231 -4.55 3.20 7.06
CA PHE A 231 -3.49 3.92 7.77
C PHE A 231 -2.96 5.14 7.00
N LEU A 232 -2.28 4.95 5.87
CA LEU A 232 -1.51 5.99 5.19
C LEU A 232 -2.41 7.12 4.66
N LEU A 233 -3.40 6.80 3.82
CA LEU A 233 -4.34 7.78 3.23
C LEU A 233 -5.09 8.54 4.33
N THR A 234 -5.69 7.82 5.28
CA THR A 234 -6.36 8.43 6.44
C THR A 234 -5.43 9.41 7.16
N SER A 235 -4.20 8.99 7.47
CA SER A 235 -3.25 9.80 8.23
C SER A 235 -2.84 11.07 7.49
N ILE A 236 -2.45 10.95 6.22
CA ILE A 236 -1.99 12.12 5.44
C ILE A 236 -3.14 13.05 5.06
N SER A 237 -4.37 12.54 4.90
CA SER A 237 -5.57 13.35 4.65
C SER A 237 -5.90 14.34 5.79
N SER A 238 -5.38 14.11 7.00
CA SER A 238 -5.50 15.06 8.12
C SER A 238 -4.59 16.30 8.00
N THR A 239 -3.64 16.27 7.05
CA THR A 239 -2.60 17.31 6.87
C THR A 239 -2.65 17.97 5.50
N MET A 240 -3.37 17.39 4.54
CA MET A 240 -3.48 17.89 3.17
C MET A 240 -4.87 17.61 2.58
N LYS A 241 -5.22 18.29 1.49
CA LYS A 241 -6.49 18.06 0.76
C LYS A 241 -6.59 16.59 0.31
N TRP A 242 -7.79 16.03 0.38
CA TRP A 242 -8.04 14.61 0.09
C TRP A 242 -7.54 14.17 -1.29
N GLN A 243 -7.61 15.03 -2.32
CA GLN A 243 -7.11 14.70 -3.66
C GLN A 243 -5.60 14.45 -3.66
N LYS A 244 -4.84 15.32 -2.96
CA LYS A 244 -3.38 15.16 -2.82
C LYS A 244 -3.05 13.91 -1.99
N ALA A 245 -3.82 13.66 -0.94
CA ALA A 245 -3.67 12.47 -0.11
C ALA A 245 -3.88 11.18 -0.91
N VAL A 246 -4.94 11.11 -1.72
CA VAL A 246 -5.20 9.97 -2.62
C VAL A 246 -4.04 9.79 -3.59
N PHE A 247 -3.60 10.85 -4.25
CA PHE A 247 -2.49 10.78 -5.20
C PHE A 247 -1.20 10.25 -4.54
N VAL A 248 -0.79 10.83 -3.41
CA VAL A 248 0.43 10.43 -2.70
C VAL A 248 0.35 8.98 -2.20
N SER A 249 -0.77 8.58 -1.59
CA SER A 249 -0.94 7.20 -1.14
C SER A 249 -0.91 6.20 -2.32
N SER A 250 -1.52 6.56 -3.45
CA SER A 250 -1.56 5.72 -4.65
C SER A 250 -0.18 5.53 -5.30
N VAL A 251 0.62 6.60 -5.33
CA VAL A 251 2.01 6.56 -5.80
C VAL A 251 2.87 5.70 -4.88
N ILE A 252 2.72 5.83 -3.56
CA ILE A 252 3.46 5.00 -2.58
C ILE A 252 3.05 3.53 -2.70
N PHE A 253 1.76 3.24 -2.81
CA PHE A 253 1.22 1.90 -3.08
C PHE A 253 1.86 1.28 -4.32
N SER A 254 1.91 2.03 -5.41
CA SER A 254 2.53 1.58 -6.66
C SER A 254 4.05 1.39 -6.53
N ALA A 255 4.74 2.30 -5.83
CA ALA A 255 6.19 2.20 -5.62
C ALA A 255 6.57 0.99 -4.78
N ALA A 256 5.75 0.67 -3.76
CA ALA A 256 5.93 -0.51 -2.93
C ALA A 256 5.86 -1.82 -3.71
N HIS A 257 5.32 -1.80 -4.93
CA HIS A 257 5.29 -2.97 -5.80
C HIS A 257 6.60 -3.29 -6.51
N PHE A 258 7.58 -2.38 -6.48
CA PHE A 258 8.87 -2.55 -7.14
C PHE A 258 8.77 -2.94 -8.63
N SER A 259 7.68 -2.53 -9.29
CA SER A 259 7.42 -2.82 -10.69
C SER A 259 7.35 -1.52 -11.49
N GLY A 260 8.44 -1.19 -12.19
CA GLY A 260 8.49 -0.01 -13.05
C GLY A 260 7.47 -0.08 -14.19
N GLU A 261 7.28 -1.27 -14.76
CA GLU A 261 6.35 -1.47 -15.89
C GLU A 261 4.88 -1.26 -15.48
N ASN A 262 4.48 -1.80 -14.34
CA ASN A 262 3.10 -1.71 -13.86
C ASN A 262 2.84 -0.45 -13.03
N PHE A 263 3.83 0.43 -12.87
CA PHE A 263 3.75 1.57 -11.96
C PHE A 263 2.56 2.49 -12.28
N LEU A 264 2.37 2.84 -13.56
CA LEU A 264 1.27 3.72 -13.95
C LEU A 264 -0.09 3.05 -13.66
N GLN A 265 -0.24 1.78 -14.04
CA GLN A 265 -1.47 1.02 -13.86
C GLN A 265 -1.80 0.82 -12.37
N LEU A 266 -0.80 0.51 -11.55
CA LEU A 266 -0.96 0.39 -10.10
C LEU A 266 -1.29 1.71 -9.42
N SER A 267 -0.70 2.81 -9.88
CA SER A 267 -1.04 4.15 -9.38
C SER A 267 -2.50 4.49 -9.70
N ILE A 268 -2.98 4.11 -10.88
CA ILE A 268 -4.37 4.29 -11.30
C ILE A 268 -5.34 3.46 -10.44
N ILE A 269 -5.07 2.17 -10.25
CA ILE A 269 -5.82 1.30 -9.34
C ILE A 269 -5.81 1.92 -7.93
N GLY A 270 -4.63 2.36 -7.50
CA GLY A 270 -4.36 3.17 -6.33
C GLY A 270 -5.42 4.25 -6.09
N CYS A 271 -5.55 5.12 -7.09
CA CYS A 271 -6.43 6.29 -7.07
C CYS A 271 -7.90 5.91 -6.98
N VAL A 272 -8.36 4.91 -7.76
CA VAL A 272 -9.78 4.50 -7.73
C VAL A 272 -10.18 3.95 -6.37
N LEU A 273 -9.35 3.08 -5.81
CA LEU A 273 -9.52 2.51 -4.47
C LEU A 273 -9.50 3.61 -3.39
N GLY A 274 -8.55 4.54 -3.47
CA GLY A 274 -8.46 5.69 -2.56
C GLY A 274 -9.69 6.61 -2.64
N CYS A 275 -10.16 6.93 -3.86
CA CYS A 275 -11.38 7.71 -4.08
C CYS A 275 -12.62 7.00 -3.52
N SER A 276 -12.73 5.69 -3.72
CA SER A 276 -13.84 4.89 -3.15
C SER A 276 -13.83 4.95 -1.63
N TYR A 277 -12.66 4.80 -1.00
CA TYR A 277 -12.53 4.92 0.45
C TYR A 277 -12.82 6.35 0.95
N CYS A 278 -12.35 7.39 0.27
CA CYS A 278 -12.67 8.77 0.62
C CYS A 278 -14.17 9.03 0.54
N TRP A 279 -14.85 8.55 -0.50
CA TRP A 279 -16.28 8.76 -0.68
C TRP A 279 -17.12 7.97 0.33
N THR A 280 -16.77 6.71 0.56
CA THR A 280 -17.56 5.82 1.41
C THR A 280 -17.20 5.93 2.88
N GLY A 281 -15.94 6.22 3.23
CA GLY A 281 -15.44 6.08 4.61
C GLY A 281 -15.47 4.65 5.14
N ASN A 282 -15.68 3.65 4.27
CA ASN A 282 -15.75 2.25 4.63
C ASN A 282 -14.66 1.48 3.87
N LEU A 283 -13.69 0.95 4.62
CA LEU A 283 -12.56 0.23 4.04
C LEU A 283 -13.00 -1.01 3.24
N SER A 284 -14.12 -1.61 3.62
CA SER A 284 -14.71 -2.76 2.93
C SER A 284 -15.01 -2.46 1.46
N SER A 285 -15.33 -1.21 1.10
CA SER A 285 -15.58 -0.86 -0.30
C SER A 285 -14.31 -0.99 -1.14
N SER A 286 -13.20 -0.46 -0.65
CA SER A 286 -11.89 -0.57 -1.30
C SER A 286 -11.42 -2.04 -1.36
N ILE A 287 -11.58 -2.79 -0.26
CA ILE A 287 -11.21 -4.21 -0.20
C ILE A 287 -11.98 -5.01 -1.25
N VAL A 288 -13.31 -4.82 -1.36
CA VAL A 288 -14.12 -5.56 -2.34
C VAL A 288 -13.72 -5.22 -3.77
N ILE A 289 -13.52 -3.94 -4.11
CA ILE A 289 -13.08 -3.55 -5.46
C ILE A 289 -11.73 -4.21 -5.79
N HIS A 290 -10.78 -4.16 -4.86
CA HIS A 290 -9.45 -4.73 -5.03
C HIS A 290 -9.50 -6.26 -5.15
N SER A 291 -10.23 -6.94 -4.27
CA SER A 291 -10.45 -8.39 -4.34
C SER A 291 -11.05 -8.83 -5.67
N LEU A 292 -12.07 -8.11 -6.18
CA LEU A 292 -12.69 -8.40 -7.46
C LEU A 292 -11.73 -8.18 -8.63
N TYR A 293 -10.92 -7.12 -8.57
CA TYR A 293 -9.89 -6.85 -9.59
C TYR A 293 -8.82 -7.95 -9.61
N ASN A 294 -8.36 -8.41 -8.45
CA ASN A 294 -7.39 -9.50 -8.35
C ASN A 294 -8.00 -10.83 -8.82
N ALA A 295 -9.25 -11.12 -8.46
CA ALA A 295 -9.96 -12.30 -8.93
C ALA A 295 -10.11 -12.33 -10.45
N LEU A 296 -10.47 -11.19 -11.06
CA LEU A 296 -10.51 -11.04 -12.52
C LEU A 296 -9.14 -11.30 -13.15
N THR A 297 -8.07 -10.75 -12.58
CA THR A 297 -6.70 -10.94 -13.08
C THR A 297 -6.27 -12.41 -13.01
N LEU A 298 -6.58 -13.10 -11.90
CA LEU A 298 -6.33 -14.55 -11.79
C LEU A 298 -7.14 -15.35 -12.81
N MET A 299 -8.41 -15.00 -13.01
CA MET A 299 -9.25 -15.65 -14.01
C MET A 299 -8.68 -15.49 -15.42
N LEU A 300 -8.25 -14.28 -15.78
CA LEU A 300 -7.60 -14.02 -17.08
C LEU A 300 -6.29 -14.81 -17.22
N THR A 301 -5.50 -14.91 -16.16
CA THR A 301 -4.25 -15.70 -16.15
C THR A 301 -4.51 -17.19 -16.37
N LEU A 302 -5.62 -17.71 -15.86
CA LEU A 302 -6.02 -19.10 -16.05
C LEU A 302 -6.51 -19.37 -17.49
N LEU A 303 -7.13 -18.37 -18.14
CA LEU A 303 -7.71 -18.48 -19.48
C LEU A 303 -6.72 -18.18 -20.62
N SER A 304 -5.67 -17.41 -20.35
CA SER A 304 -4.55 -17.16 -21.29
C SER A 304 -3.62 -18.35 -21.38
#